data_AF-A0A8J6I9M0-F1
#
_entry.id   AF-A0A8J6I9M0-F1
#
_cell.length_a   1.000
_cell.length_b   1.000
_cell.length_c   1.000
_cell.angle_alpha   90.00
_cell.angle_beta   90.00
_cell.angle_gamma   90.00
#
_symmetry.space_group_name_H-M   'P 1'
#
loop_
_entity.id
_entity.type
_entity.pdbx_description
1 polymer ?
#
loop_
_entity_poly.entity_id
_entity_poly.type
_entity_poly.pdbx_seq_one_letter_code
_entity_poly.pdbx_strand_id
1 'polypeptide(L)'
;MTQKLSWPPIIERAANIVLSYEISVTLRQLFYRLVSEELIPNSQTTYKALSARTAALRRHNEFPPLYDRGRKVLQAPHWASADAGVVQFVEDYFRLDRTLGQDKSTFEAVLAEEDDQRAQMRVQLTGGEVR
;
A
#
# COMPACT_ATOMS: atom_id res chain seq x y z
N MET A 1 -17.87 11.58 -24.86
CA MET A 1 -19.03 11.86 -23.99
C MET A 1 -18.65 11.50 -22.56
N THR A 2 -18.57 12.45 -21.65
CA THR A 2 -18.22 12.17 -20.24
C THR A 2 -19.49 11.67 -19.55
N GLN A 3 -19.64 10.35 -19.43
CA GLN A 3 -20.77 9.76 -18.71
C GLN A 3 -20.67 10.18 -17.24
N LYS A 4 -21.71 10.86 -16.72
CA LYS A 4 -21.73 11.35 -15.35
C LYS A 4 -22.04 10.17 -14.43
N LEU A 5 -21.06 9.75 -13.63
CA LEU A 5 -21.22 8.65 -12.67
C LEU A 5 -22.20 9.02 -11.57
N SER A 6 -23.15 8.13 -11.29
CA SER A 6 -24.01 8.22 -10.11
C SER A 6 -23.31 7.57 -8.92
N TRP A 7 -22.70 8.38 -8.07
CA TRP A 7 -21.87 7.90 -6.95
C TRP A 7 -22.62 7.18 -5.82
N PRO A 8 -23.81 7.60 -5.37
CA PRO A 8 -24.50 6.92 -4.27
C PRO A 8 -24.67 5.39 -4.46
N PRO A 9 -25.21 4.89 -5.60
CA PRO A 9 -25.33 3.44 -5.81
C PRO A 9 -23.98 2.75 -5.95
N ILE A 10 -22.96 3.42 -6.50
CA ILE A 10 -21.60 2.87 -6.60
C ILE A 10 -21.01 2.66 -5.20
N ILE A 11 -21.20 3.62 -4.29
CA ILE A 11 -20.71 3.53 -2.91
C ILE A 11 -21.43 2.44 -2.12
N GLU A 12 -22.74 2.33 -2.28
CA GLU A 12 -23.53 1.26 -1.67
C GLU A 12 -23.05 -0.11 -2.15
N ARG A 13 -22.89 -0.28 -3.47
CA ARG A 13 -22.35 -1.50 -4.06
C ARG A 13 -20.92 -1.78 -3.56
N ALA A 14 -20.10 -0.76 -3.45
CA ALA A 14 -18.74 -0.88 -2.94
C ALA A 14 -18.72 -1.36 -1.48
N ALA A 15 -19.61 -0.85 -0.62
CA ALA A 15 -19.74 -1.30 0.76
C ALA A 15 -20.16 -2.78 0.82
N ASN A 16 -21.14 -3.18 -0.01
CA ASN A 16 -21.60 -4.57 -0.10
C ASN A 16 -20.47 -5.52 -0.54
N ILE A 17 -19.64 -5.11 -1.50
CA ILE A 17 -18.46 -5.89 -1.91
C ILE A 17 -17.50 -6.06 -0.73
N VAL A 18 -17.16 -4.98 -0.02
CA VAL A 18 -16.23 -5.06 1.12
C VAL A 18 -16.77 -5.97 2.22
N LEU A 19 -18.06 -5.89 2.51
CA LEU A 19 -18.72 -6.74 3.51
C LEU A 19 -18.89 -8.21 3.08
N SER A 20 -18.85 -8.51 1.77
CA SER A 20 -18.96 -9.90 1.28
C SER A 20 -17.70 -10.73 1.47
N TYR A 21 -16.55 -10.10 1.67
CA TYR A 21 -15.28 -10.80 1.88
C TYR A 21 -15.02 -10.99 3.37
N GLU A 22 -14.58 -12.20 3.74
CA GLU A 22 -14.08 -12.49 5.09
C GLU A 22 -12.73 -11.81 5.37
N ILE A 23 -11.97 -11.51 4.31
CA ILE A 23 -10.68 -10.84 4.39
C ILE A 23 -10.80 -9.37 4.04
N SER A 24 -10.01 -8.53 4.72
CA SER A 24 -10.01 -7.09 4.45
C SER A 24 -9.50 -6.78 3.04
N VAL A 25 -10.29 -6.00 2.29
CA VAL A 25 -9.99 -5.63 0.90
C VAL A 25 -9.29 -4.27 0.86
N THR A 26 -8.31 -4.12 -0.04
CA THR A 26 -7.64 -2.84 -0.31
C THR A 26 -8.45 -1.96 -1.25
N LEU A 27 -8.20 -0.64 -1.24
CA LEU A 27 -8.85 0.29 -2.16
C LEU A 27 -8.62 -0.05 -3.65
N ARG A 28 -7.42 -0.52 -4.02
CA ARG A 28 -7.08 -0.91 -5.39
C ARG A 28 -7.87 -2.15 -5.82
N GLN A 29 -7.99 -3.16 -4.96
CA GLN A 29 -8.79 -4.34 -5.23
C GLN A 29 -10.27 -3.99 -5.40
N LEU A 30 -10.82 -3.15 -4.52
CA LEU A 30 -12.19 -2.66 -4.62
C LEU A 30 -12.42 -1.90 -5.94
N PHE A 31 -11.49 -1.03 -6.34
CA PHE A 31 -11.56 -0.30 -7.60
C PHE A 31 -11.66 -1.24 -8.80
N TYR A 32 -10.76 -2.23 -8.90
CA TYR A 32 -10.79 -3.16 -10.02
C TYR A 32 -12.03 -4.05 -10.04
N ARG A 33 -12.59 -4.37 -8.87
CA ARG A 33 -13.87 -5.09 -8.80
C ARG A 33 -15.00 -4.26 -9.40
N LEU A 34 -15.10 -2.97 -9.04
CA LEU A 34 -16.12 -2.08 -9.60
C LEU A 34 -15.93 -1.83 -11.11
N VAL A 35 -14.68 -1.80 -11.59
CA VAL A 35 -14.37 -1.75 -13.02
C VAL A 35 -14.82 -3.02 -13.72
N SER A 36 -14.58 -4.19 -13.14
CA SER A 36 -14.99 -5.48 -13.72
C SER A 36 -16.52 -5.67 -13.76
N GLU A 37 -17.25 -4.98 -12.88
CA GLU A 37 -18.71 -4.92 -12.89
C GLU A 37 -19.25 -3.79 -13.80
N GLU A 38 -18.39 -3.11 -14.57
CA GLU A 38 -18.71 -2.00 -15.48
C GLU A 38 -19.40 -0.80 -14.81
N LEU A 39 -19.31 -0.70 -13.48
CA LEU A 39 -19.96 0.38 -12.71
C LEU A 39 -19.17 1.70 -12.78
N ILE A 40 -17.86 1.60 -13.00
CA ILE A 40 -16.96 2.74 -13.08
C ILE A 40 -15.91 2.54 -14.18
N PRO A 41 -15.46 3.61 -14.86
CA PRO A 41 -14.43 3.50 -15.88
C PRO A 41 -13.05 3.32 -15.25
N ASN A 42 -12.21 2.51 -15.90
CA ASN A 42 -10.80 2.31 -15.54
C ASN A 42 -9.98 3.57 -15.84
N SER A 43 -10.02 4.54 -14.93
CA SER A 43 -9.26 5.78 -15.06
C SER A 43 -8.71 6.24 -13.72
N GLN A 44 -7.56 6.92 -13.76
CA GLN A 44 -6.95 7.51 -12.57
C GLN A 44 -7.88 8.54 -11.90
N THR A 45 -8.65 9.31 -12.68
CA THR A 45 -9.61 10.29 -12.18
C THR A 45 -10.71 9.61 -11.36
N THR A 46 -11.25 8.51 -11.86
CA THR A 46 -12.24 7.69 -11.16
C THR A 46 -11.69 7.11 -9.88
N TYR A 47 -10.47 6.56 -9.94
CA TYR A 47 -9.78 6.01 -8.76
C TYR A 47 -9.62 7.07 -7.66
N LYS A 48 -9.13 8.27 -8.02
CA LYS A 48 -8.99 9.40 -7.09
C LYS A 48 -10.33 9.82 -6.48
N ALA A 49 -11.40 9.85 -7.29
CA ALA A 49 -12.73 10.19 -6.81
C ALA A 49 -13.30 9.12 -5.85
N LEU A 50 -13.12 7.83 -6.15
CA LEU A 50 -13.51 6.72 -5.26
C LEU A 50 -12.73 6.78 -3.93
N SER A 51 -11.42 7.02 -4.01
CA SER A 51 -10.55 7.19 -2.84
C SER A 51 -11.03 8.30 -1.92
N ALA A 52 -11.26 9.50 -2.47
CA ALA A 52 -11.69 10.66 -1.70
C ALA A 52 -13.05 10.44 -1.03
N ARG A 53 -14.01 9.85 -1.74
CA ARG A 53 -15.37 9.58 -1.24
C ARG A 53 -15.39 8.54 -0.13
N THR A 54 -14.73 7.39 -0.36
CA THR A 54 -14.64 6.34 0.68
C THR A 54 -13.85 6.82 1.89
N ALA A 55 -12.81 7.64 1.72
CA ALA A 55 -12.11 8.26 2.84
C ALA A 55 -12.97 9.25 3.63
N ALA A 56 -13.82 10.03 2.97
CA ALA A 56 -14.78 10.92 3.65
C ALA A 56 -15.77 10.12 4.49
N LEU A 57 -16.41 9.09 3.92
CA LEU A 57 -17.40 8.27 4.61
C LEU A 57 -16.79 7.47 5.78
N ARG A 58 -15.59 6.92 5.62
CA ARG A 58 -14.87 6.24 6.72
C ARG A 58 -14.57 7.15 7.90
N ARG A 59 -14.34 8.45 7.68
CA ARG A 59 -14.16 9.43 8.78
C ARG A 59 -15.41 9.59 9.63
N HIS A 60 -16.58 9.28 9.07
CA HIS A 60 -17.88 9.33 9.75
C HIS A 60 -18.40 7.93 10.13
N ASN A 61 -17.59 6.86 9.98
CA ASN A 61 -18.01 5.46 10.16
C ASN A 61 -19.17 5.01 9.24
N GLU A 62 -19.36 5.68 8.10
CA GLU A 62 -20.43 5.39 7.13
C GLU A 62 -20.00 4.43 6.01
N PHE A 63 -18.74 3.95 6.03
CA PHE A 63 -18.22 3.00 5.05
C PHE A 63 -17.34 1.94 5.74
N PRO A 64 -17.42 0.65 5.35
CA PRO A 64 -16.63 -0.41 5.95
C PRO A 64 -15.11 -0.16 5.92
N PRO A 65 -14.34 -0.68 6.90
CA PRO A 65 -12.90 -0.50 6.91
C PRO A 65 -12.25 -1.18 5.69
N LEU A 66 -11.32 -0.46 5.06
CA LEU A 66 -10.47 -0.99 3.99
C LEU A 66 -9.07 -1.27 4.54
N TYR A 67 -8.42 -2.30 4.02
CA TYR A 67 -7.03 -2.58 4.34
C TYR A 67 -6.12 -1.54 3.68
N ASP A 68 -5.42 -0.76 4.49
CA ASP A 68 -4.47 0.25 4.02
C ASP A 68 -3.04 -0.27 4.16
N ARG A 69 -2.48 -0.80 3.07
CA ARG A 69 -1.08 -1.23 3.00
C ARG A 69 -0.09 -0.06 2.86
N GLY A 70 -0.59 1.15 2.55
CA GLY A 70 0.24 2.27 2.10
C GLY A 70 0.54 3.31 3.17
N ARG A 71 -0.23 3.37 4.26
CA ARG A 71 -0.02 4.35 5.32
C ARG A 71 0.72 3.75 6.52
N LYS A 72 2.04 3.55 6.37
CA LYS A 72 2.90 3.76 7.53
C LYS A 72 2.84 5.26 7.82
N VAL A 73 2.02 5.66 8.80
CA VAL A 73 2.22 6.98 9.41
C VAL A 73 3.66 6.95 9.89
N LEU A 74 4.54 7.72 9.26
CA LEU A 74 5.90 7.94 9.75
C LEU A 74 5.74 8.74 11.04
N GLN A 75 5.42 8.02 12.11
CA GLN A 75 5.45 8.55 13.45
C GLN A 75 6.90 8.45 13.89
N ALA A 76 7.48 9.58 14.32
CA ALA A 76 8.76 9.55 14.99
C ALA A 76 8.63 8.56 16.17
N PRO A 77 9.58 7.62 16.35
CA PRO A 77 9.57 6.73 17.49
C PRO A 77 9.42 7.56 18.77
N HIS A 78 8.45 7.19 19.60
CA HIS A 78 8.26 7.79 20.91
C HIS A 78 8.16 6.67 21.92
N TRP A 79 8.78 6.88 23.08
CA TRP A 79 8.83 5.89 24.14
C TRP A 79 8.36 6.52 25.44
N ALA A 80 7.73 5.72 26.30
CA ALA A 80 7.19 6.18 27.58
C ALA A 80 8.31 6.60 28.57
N SER A 81 9.52 6.07 28.38
CA SER A 81 10.73 6.45 29.11
C SER A 81 11.97 6.23 28.25
N ALA A 82 13.07 6.89 28.61
CA ALA A 82 14.36 6.72 27.92
C ALA A 82 14.86 5.27 27.99
N ASP A 83 14.71 4.60 29.14
CA ASP A 83 15.16 3.22 29.33
C ASP A 83 14.42 2.24 28.41
N ALA A 84 13.09 2.38 28.29
CA ALA A 84 12.29 1.54 27.39
C ALA A 84 12.64 1.80 25.91
N GLY A 85 12.90 3.06 25.56
CA GLY A 85 13.26 3.43 24.20
C GLY A 85 14.62 2.94 23.77
N VAL A 86 15.63 3.02 24.64
CA VAL A 86 16.98 2.56 24.35
C VAL A 86 17.01 1.04 24.18
N VAL A 87 16.36 0.27 25.05
CA VAL A 87 16.34 -1.20 24.93
C VAL A 87 15.68 -1.63 23.62
N GLN A 88 14.52 -1.08 23.29
CA GLN A 88 13.80 -1.44 22.07
C GLN A 88 14.56 -0.99 20.80
N PHE A 89 15.16 0.20 20.82
CA PHE A 89 15.97 0.70 19.71
C PHE A 89 17.21 -0.17 19.48
N VAL A 90 17.88 -0.60 20.55
CA VAL A 90 19.02 -1.52 20.46
C VAL A 90 18.55 -2.88 19.95
N GLU A 91 17.43 -3.44 20.39
CA GLU A 91 16.95 -4.72 19.83
C GLU A 91 16.65 -4.66 18.32
N ASP A 92 16.08 -3.56 17.83
CA ASP A 92 15.73 -3.41 16.42
C ASP A 92 16.96 -3.17 15.53
N TYR A 93 17.95 -2.42 16.01
CA TYR A 93 19.15 -2.05 15.24
C TYR A 93 20.37 -2.94 15.47
N PHE A 94 20.46 -3.61 16.62
CA PHE A 94 21.54 -4.54 16.99
C PHE A 94 21.15 -6.01 16.78
N ARG A 95 20.06 -6.28 16.04
CA ARG A 95 19.84 -7.59 15.44
C ARG A 95 21.04 -7.90 14.56
N LEU A 96 21.79 -8.95 14.95
CA LEU A 96 22.93 -9.45 14.19
C LEU A 96 22.53 -9.59 12.73
N ASP A 97 23.28 -8.97 11.83
CA ASP A 97 23.04 -9.09 10.40
C ASP A 97 23.06 -10.59 10.04
N ARG A 98 21.89 -11.12 9.69
CA ARG A 98 21.71 -12.54 9.36
C ARG A 98 22.45 -12.94 8.08
N THR A 99 23.00 -11.95 7.36
CA THR A 99 23.82 -12.14 6.17
C THR A 99 25.33 -12.12 6.46
N LEU A 100 25.75 -11.88 7.71
CA LEU A 100 27.15 -12.07 8.13
C LEU A 100 27.62 -13.48 7.82
N GLY A 101 28.64 -13.60 6.95
CA GLY A 101 29.21 -14.88 6.50
C GLY A 101 28.53 -15.48 5.27
N GLN A 102 27.60 -14.77 4.63
CA GLN A 102 27.08 -15.14 3.31
C GLN A 102 27.90 -14.43 2.22
N ASP A 103 28.49 -15.17 1.28
CA ASP A 103 29.22 -14.60 0.13
C ASP A 103 28.34 -13.76 -0.80
N LYS A 104 27.01 -13.91 -0.71
CA LYS A 104 26.02 -13.20 -1.54
C LYS A 104 24.79 -12.85 -0.71
N SER A 105 24.45 -11.57 -0.65
CA SER A 105 23.15 -11.12 -0.14
C SER A 105 22.08 -11.39 -1.20
N THR A 106 21.16 -12.29 -0.92
CA THR A 106 20.01 -12.55 -1.81
C THR A 106 18.87 -11.62 -1.42
N PHE A 107 18.58 -10.64 -2.27
CA PHE A 107 17.40 -9.79 -2.13
C PHE A 107 16.29 -10.35 -3.01
N GLU A 108 15.25 -10.94 -2.43
CA GLU A 108 14.01 -11.21 -3.15
C GLU A 108 13.27 -9.90 -3.36
N ALA A 109 13.53 -9.25 -4.50
CA ALA A 109 12.67 -8.17 -4.97
C ALA A 109 11.36 -8.80 -5.48
N VAL A 110 10.29 -8.71 -4.70
CA VAL A 110 8.94 -8.90 -5.23
C VAL A 110 8.62 -7.67 -6.06
N LEU A 111 8.94 -7.74 -7.36
CA LEU A 111 8.50 -6.77 -8.34
C LEU A 111 6.99 -6.95 -8.51
N ALA A 112 6.21 -6.10 -7.83
CA ALA A 112 4.83 -5.90 -8.23
C ALA A 112 4.86 -5.25 -9.62
N GLU A 113 4.35 -5.99 -10.60
CA GLU A 113 4.32 -5.69 -12.03
C GLU A 113 3.33 -4.55 -12.35
N GLU A 114 3.48 -3.40 -11.68
CA GLU A 114 2.68 -2.19 -11.95
C GLU A 114 3.62 -0.97 -11.94
N ASP A 115 4.26 -0.72 -13.08
CA ASP A 115 4.57 0.61 -13.68
C ASP A 115 5.89 0.59 -14.49
N ASP A 116 5.82 -0.02 -15.68
CA ASP A 116 6.88 -0.23 -16.70
C ASP A 116 7.44 1.06 -17.37
N GLN A 117 7.49 2.22 -16.71
CA GLN A 117 8.02 3.44 -17.36
C GLN A 117 8.97 4.30 -16.52
N ARG A 118 9.38 3.88 -15.32
CA ARG A 118 10.33 4.66 -14.48
C ARG A 118 11.63 3.95 -14.14
N ALA A 119 11.91 2.78 -14.73
CA ALA A 119 13.12 2.00 -14.45
C ALA A 119 14.24 2.16 -15.49
N GLN A 120 14.25 3.23 -16.29
CA GLN A 120 15.47 3.69 -16.95
C GLN A 120 16.30 4.52 -15.96
N MET A 121 16.86 3.88 -14.94
CA MET A 121 18.00 4.43 -14.21
C MET A 121 19.09 3.36 -14.13
N ARG A 122 19.92 3.43 -15.16
CA ARG A 122 21.18 2.74 -15.41
C ARG A 122 21.97 2.46 -14.12
N VAL A 123 21.81 1.27 -13.55
CA VAL A 123 22.81 0.69 -12.64
C VAL A 123 23.92 0.12 -13.53
N GLN A 124 24.88 0.96 -13.88
CA GLN A 124 26.23 0.52 -14.21
C GLN A 124 27.08 0.74 -12.98
N LEU A 125 27.14 -0.27 -12.11
CA LEU A 125 28.27 -0.47 -11.22
C LEU A 125 28.77 -1.90 -11.50
N THR A 126 29.48 -2.01 -12.61
CA THR A 126 30.37 -3.13 -12.89
C THR A 126 31.39 -3.24 -11.76
N GLY A 127 31.50 -4.45 -11.23
CA GLY A 127 32.35 -4.79 -10.10
C GLY A 127 33.81 -4.35 -10.26
N GLY A 128 34.38 -3.94 -9.14
CA GLY A 128 35.82 -3.90 -8.93
C GLY A 128 36.13 -4.82 -7.75
N GLU A 129 36.99 -5.79 -8.00
CA GLU A 129 37.49 -6.77 -7.05
C GLU A 129 38.11 -6.09 -5.82
N VAL A 130 37.85 -6.66 -4.65
CA VAL A 130 38.57 -6.37 -3.42
C VAL A 130 39.88 -7.15 -3.46
N ARG A 131 41.01 -6.44 -3.42
CA ARG A 131 42.31 -6.96 -3.01
C ARG A 131 42.66 -6.42 -1.64
#